data_AF-A0A142EMX9-F1
#
_entry.id   AF-A0A142EMX9-F1
#
_cell.length_a   1.000
_cell.length_b   1.000
_cell.length_c   1.000
_cell.angle_alpha   90.00
_cell.angle_beta   90.00
_cell.angle_gamma   90.00
#
_symmetry.space_group_name_H-M   'P 1'
#
loop_
_entity.id
_entity.type
_entity.pdbx_description
1 polymer ?
#
loop_
_entity_poly.entity_id
_entity_poly.type
_entity_poly.pdbx_seq_one_letter_code
_entity_poly.pdbx_strand_id
1 'polypeptide(L)'
;MSKNQNTFIKKQKAELKRRKQKEKFEKKLERKSQPKDGSLDNMIAYVDEFGNISDSPPAPPVEKKSNSNQSNQNKVKTNQNFRNHE
;
A
#
# COMPACT_ATOMS: atom_id res chain seq x y z
N MET A 1 -47.10 23.09 -24.85
CA MET A 1 -46.13 22.36 -24.00
C MET A 1 -46.86 21.52 -22.96
N SER A 2 -46.74 20.19 -23.04
CA SER A 2 -47.40 19.24 -22.12
C SER A 2 -46.90 19.41 -20.67
N LYS A 3 -47.80 19.74 -19.74
CA LYS A 3 -47.50 19.99 -18.31
C LYS A 3 -47.05 18.73 -17.55
N ASN A 4 -47.12 17.54 -18.15
CA ASN A 4 -46.87 16.25 -17.50
C ASN A 4 -45.40 15.76 -17.48
N GLN A 5 -44.49 16.36 -18.27
CA GLN A 5 -43.09 15.94 -18.28
C GLN A 5 -42.29 16.42 -17.06
N ASN A 6 -42.69 17.57 -16.49
CA ASN A 6 -41.98 18.18 -15.37
C ASN A 6 -42.10 17.39 -14.06
N THR A 7 -43.23 16.71 -13.83
CA THR A 7 -43.47 15.92 -12.61
C THR A 7 -42.62 14.64 -12.61
N PHE A 8 -42.52 13.97 -13.76
CA PHE A 8 -41.66 12.79 -13.93
C PHE A 8 -40.19 13.09 -13.67
N ILE A 9 -39.67 14.17 -14.25
CA ILE A 9 -38.27 14.61 -14.04
C ILE A 9 -38.02 14.96 -12.57
N LYS A 10 -38.97 15.62 -11.90
CA LYS A 10 -38.86 15.93 -10.47
C LYS A 10 -38.83 14.65 -9.62
N LYS A 11 -39.68 13.67 -9.92
CA LYS A 11 -39.72 12.37 -9.23
C LYS A 11 -38.40 11.61 -9.38
N GLN A 12 -37.89 11.50 -10.61
CA GLN A 12 -36.60 10.85 -10.91
C GLN A 12 -35.44 11.52 -10.14
N LYS A 13 -35.39 12.86 -10.11
CA LYS A 13 -34.37 13.60 -9.35
C LYS A 13 -34.48 13.37 -7.84
N ALA A 14 -35.70 13.34 -7.30
CA ALA A 14 -35.92 13.07 -5.89
C ALA A 14 -35.49 11.64 -5.50
N GLU A 15 -35.81 10.65 -6.35
CA GLU A 15 -35.43 9.27 -6.16
C GLU A 15 -33.91 9.08 -6.20
N LEU A 16 -33.22 9.69 -7.17
CA LEU A 16 -31.76 9.67 -7.24
C LEU A 16 -31.11 10.26 -5.99
N LYS A 17 -31.64 11.40 -5.49
CA LYS A 17 -31.16 12.01 -4.24
C LYS A 17 -31.38 11.08 -3.05
N ARG A 18 -32.55 10.45 -2.94
CA ARG A 18 -32.86 9.49 -1.88
C ARG A 18 -31.92 8.28 -1.92
N ARG A 19 -31.66 7.72 -3.11
CA ARG A 19 -30.73 6.59 -3.27
C ARG A 19 -29.31 6.96 -2.83
N LYS A 20 -28.80 8.11 -3.28
CA LYS A 20 -27.47 8.62 -2.88
C LYS A 20 -27.37 8.84 -1.37
N GLN A 21 -28.44 9.30 -0.71
CA GLN A 21 -28.46 9.46 0.74
C GLN A 21 -28.43 8.12 1.48
N LYS A 22 -29.23 7.14 1.02
CA LYS A 22 -29.22 5.78 1.57
C LYS A 22 -27.86 5.11 1.44
N GLU A 23 -27.26 5.15 0.26
CA GLU A 23 -25.93 4.59 -0.01
C GLU A 23 -24.85 5.23 0.89
N LYS A 24 -24.89 6.56 1.06
CA LYS A 24 -23.99 7.27 1.98
C LYS A 24 -24.19 6.86 3.44
N PHE A 25 -25.43 6.62 3.84
CA PHE A 25 -25.77 6.20 5.19
C PHE A 25 -25.35 4.75 5.46
N GLU A 26 -25.60 3.84 4.52
CA GLU A 26 -25.16 2.45 4.55
C GLU A 26 -23.63 2.36 4.61
N LYS A 27 -22.90 3.06 3.72
CA LYS A 27 -21.43 3.14 3.76
C LYS A 27 -20.90 3.73 5.08
N LYS A 28 -21.66 4.60 5.74
CA LYS A 28 -21.30 5.15 7.06
C LYS A 28 -21.54 4.14 8.17
N LEU A 29 -22.63 3.39 8.10
CA LEU A 29 -22.94 2.30 9.03
C LEU A 29 -21.92 1.17 8.91
N GLU A 30 -21.60 0.75 7.70
CA GLU A 30 -20.60 -0.27 7.43
C GLU A 30 -19.24 0.11 8.02
N ARG A 31 -18.76 1.34 7.78
CA ARG A 31 -17.54 1.86 8.42
C ARG A 31 -17.60 1.95 9.94
N LYS A 32 -18.80 1.98 10.53
CA LYS A 32 -18.99 2.01 11.99
C LYS A 32 -19.14 0.60 12.58
N SER A 33 -19.74 -0.34 11.85
CA SER A 33 -19.92 -1.73 12.28
C SER A 33 -18.66 -2.56 12.09
N GLN A 34 -17.81 -2.18 11.14
CA GLN A 34 -16.49 -2.78 10.97
C GLN A 34 -15.68 -2.54 12.26
N PRO A 35 -15.20 -3.60 12.92
CA PRO A 35 -14.39 -3.47 14.11
C PRO A 35 -13.10 -2.74 13.74
N LYS A 36 -12.85 -1.60 14.40
CA LYS A 36 -11.56 -0.91 14.31
C LYS A 36 -10.60 -1.61 15.24
N ASP A 37 -10.12 -2.77 14.81
CA ASP A 37 -9.08 -3.46 15.56
C ASP A 37 -7.78 -2.67 15.42
N GLY A 38 -7.27 -2.20 16.56
CA GLY A 38 -6.06 -1.37 16.66
C GLY A 38 -4.77 -2.15 16.53
N SER A 39 -4.86 -3.43 16.16
CA SER A 39 -3.71 -4.29 15.85
C SER A 39 -2.86 -3.71 14.72
N LEU A 40 -1.54 -3.84 14.85
CA LEU A 40 -0.55 -3.30 13.92
C LEU A 40 -0.80 -3.77 12.47
N ASP A 41 -1.22 -5.02 12.29
CA ASP A 41 -1.51 -5.62 10.99
C ASP A 41 -2.63 -4.91 10.22
N ASN A 42 -3.59 -4.28 10.91
CA ASN A 42 -4.66 -3.51 10.26
C ASN A 42 -4.27 -2.05 9.99
N MET A 43 -3.14 -1.59 10.53
CA MET A 43 -2.61 -0.25 10.30
C MET A 43 -1.56 -0.21 9.19
N ILE A 44 -0.99 -1.36 8.83
CA ILE A 44 -0.06 -1.45 7.70
C ILE A 44 -0.85 -1.46 6.39
N ALA A 45 -0.40 -0.66 5.44
CA ALA A 45 -0.94 -0.60 4.09
C ALA A 45 0.20 -0.84 3.11
N TYR A 46 0.02 -1.78 2.19
CA TYR A 46 1.01 -2.04 1.15
C TYR A 46 0.81 -1.06 0.00
N VAL A 47 1.91 -0.62 -0.60
CA VAL A 47 1.92 0.35 -1.69
C VAL A 47 2.50 -0.32 -2.94
N ASP A 48 1.80 -0.21 -4.07
CA ASP A 48 2.24 -0.74 -5.34
C ASP A 48 3.30 0.15 -6.02
N GLU A 49 3.84 -0.29 -7.15
CA GLU A 49 4.87 0.42 -7.93
C GLU A 49 4.42 1.80 -8.44
N PHE A 50 3.11 2.06 -8.45
CA PHE A 50 2.50 3.30 -8.89
C PHE A 50 2.08 4.19 -7.71
N GLY A 51 2.33 3.76 -6.47
CA GLY A 51 1.99 4.52 -5.27
C GLY A 51 0.55 4.33 -4.78
N ASN A 52 -0.20 3.35 -5.30
CA ASN A 52 -1.56 3.05 -4.84
C ASN A 52 -1.54 2.06 -3.66
N ILE A 53 -2.47 2.23 -2.72
CA ILE A 53 -2.66 1.30 -1.61
C ILE A 53 -3.31 0.02 -2.12
N SER A 54 -2.71 -1.12 -1.78
CA SER A 54 -3.17 -2.46 -2.11
C SER A 54 -3.39 -3.29 -0.84
N ASP A 55 -4.46 -4.11 -0.84
CA ASP A 55 -4.73 -5.10 0.21
C ASP A 55 -3.85 -6.35 0.09
N SER A 56 -3.13 -6.51 -1.04
CA SER A 56 -2.22 -7.64 -1.22
C SER A 56 -0.83 -7.29 -0.67
N PRO A 57 -0.23 -8.16 0.16
CA PRO A 57 1.17 -8.02 0.54
C PRO A 57 2.06 -8.01 -0.72
N PRO A 58 3.16 -7.22 -0.74
CA PRO A 58 4.11 -7.22 -1.82
C PRO A 58 4.73 -8.61 -1.93
N ALA A 59 4.97 -9.05 -3.18
CA ALA A 59 5.65 -10.31 -3.42
C ALA A 59 7.00 -10.34 -2.68
N PRO A 60 7.41 -11.51 -2.13
CA PRO A 60 8.67 -11.61 -1.43
C PRO A 60 9.82 -11.16 -2.36
N PRO A 61 10.78 -10.37 -1.86
CA PRO A 61 11.87 -9.86 -2.69
C PRO A 61 12.67 -11.02 -3.25
N VAL A 62 12.75 -11.09 -4.58
CA VAL A 62 13.69 -11.99 -5.26
C VAL A 62 15.09 -11.53 -4.86
N GLU A 63 15.79 -12.35 -4.07
CA GLU A 63 17.17 -12.08 -3.65
C GLU A 63 18.04 -11.81 -4.89
N LYS A 64 18.36 -10.54 -5.13
CA LYS A 64 19.42 -10.19 -6.08
C LYS A 64 20.72 -10.66 -5.45
N LYS A 65 21.19 -11.84 -5.87
CA LYS A 65 22.51 -12.38 -5.52
C LYS A 65 23.58 -11.39 -5.96
N SER A 66 23.94 -10.42 -5.11
CA SER A 66 25.14 -9.62 -5.30
C SER A 66 26.32 -10.50 -4.91
N ASN A 67 27.02 -11.02 -5.91
CA ASN A 67 28.26 -11.77 -5.73
C ASN A 67 29.35 -10.82 -5.19
N SER A 68 29.37 -10.55 -3.89
CA SER A 68 30.42 -9.79 -3.21
C SER A 68 31.55 -10.71 -2.74
N ASN A 69 32.29 -11.29 -3.68
CA ASN A 69 33.51 -12.04 -3.38
C ASN A 69 34.63 -11.62 -4.33
N GLN A 70 35.22 -10.44 -4.10
CA GLN A 70 36.56 -10.14 -4.58
C GLN A 70 37.45 -9.61 -3.45
N SER A 71 38.18 -10.57 -2.88
CA SER A 71 39.61 -10.53 -2.52
C SER A 71 40.13 -9.45 -1.57
N ASN A 72 40.28 -9.81 -0.29
CA ASN A 72 41.26 -9.22 0.63
C ASN A 72 42.18 -10.33 1.18
N GLN A 73 43.22 -10.72 0.44
CA GLN A 73 44.23 -11.71 0.89
C GLN A 73 45.68 -11.17 0.91
N ASN A 74 45.91 -9.88 0.63
CA ASN A 74 47.27 -9.35 0.44
C ASN A 74 47.72 -8.32 1.49
N LYS A 75 47.28 -8.41 2.75
CA LYS A 75 47.75 -7.49 3.82
C LYS A 75 48.66 -8.11 4.88
N VAL A 76 48.85 -9.43 4.91
CA VAL A 76 49.60 -10.08 6.01
C VAL A 76 51.08 -10.31 5.67
N LYS A 77 51.50 -10.20 4.40
CA LYS A 77 52.87 -10.56 3.99
C LYS A 77 53.93 -9.45 4.13
N THR A 78 53.55 -8.22 4.45
CA THR A 78 54.51 -7.08 4.52
C THR A 78 55.17 -6.88 5.89
N ASN A 79 54.73 -7.56 6.95
CA ASN A 79 55.21 -7.31 8.31
C ASN A 79 56.21 -8.35 8.85
N GLN A 80 56.76 -9.22 8.00
CA GLN A 80 57.74 -10.25 8.42
C GLN A 80 59.18 -9.97 7.95
N ASN A 81 59.44 -8.91 7.17
CA ASN A 81 60.77 -8.67 6.57
C ASN A 81 61.66 -7.66 7.29
N PHE A 82 61.34 -7.23 8.52
CA PHE A 82 62.14 -6.22 9.25
C PHE A 82 62.87 -6.74 10.50
N ARG A 83 63.00 -8.06 10.72
CA ARG A 83 63.53 -8.57 12.00
C ARG A 83 64.94 -9.15 12.03
N ASN A 84 65.68 -9.24 10.92
CA ASN A 84 67.04 -9.82 10.99
C ASN A 84 68.07 -8.94 10.29
N HIS A 85 68.67 -8.02 11.05
CA HIS A 85 70.05 -7.54 10.84
C HIS A 85 70.54 -6.91 12.16
N GLU A 86 71.05 -7.77 13.05
CA GLU A 86 72.22 -7.49 13.89
C GLU A 86 73.39 -8.30 13.32
#